data_AF-A0A1S8WM70-F1
#
_entry.id   AF-A0A1S8WM70-F1
#
_cell.length_a   1.000
_cell.length_b   1.000
_cell.length_c   1.000
_cell.angle_alpha   90.00
_cell.angle_beta   90.00
_cell.angle_gamma   90.00
#
_symmetry.space_group_name_H-M   'P 1'
#
loop_
_entity.id
_entity.type
_entity.pdbx_description
1 polymer ?
#
loop_
_entity_poly.entity_id
_entity_poly.type
_entity_poly.pdbx_seq_one_letter_code
_entity_poly.pdbx_strand_id
1 'polypeptide(L)'
;MRLLQSLGGPVRLIRTAIAQSITAVAQYDWPDNWPNLLGELTRMLDEVAMGTDLSPEQSKAITHGAMQALVDLDIPQITPVLMPSLVRILCDGQRFGDATRRNAVSVISNLVNTTLSLNDKSIFNAAVGCHLRPCINSLIAGLTSTDHSLEESAFESAVIQ
;
A
#
# COMPACT_ATOMS: atom_id res chain seq x y z
N MET A 1 -0.44 -17.35 10.30
CA MET A 1 -0.55 -18.28 9.14
C MET A 1 0.72 -18.22 8.28
N ARG A 2 1.36 -19.34 7.88
CA ARG A 2 2.65 -19.34 7.14
C ARG A 2 2.60 -18.63 5.77
N LEU A 3 1.40 -18.48 5.21
CA LEU A 3 1.17 -17.84 3.91
C LEU A 3 1.55 -16.35 3.92
N LEU A 4 1.12 -15.60 4.95
CA LEU A 4 1.40 -14.16 5.08
C LEU A 4 2.91 -13.86 5.21
N GLN A 5 3.64 -14.68 5.98
CA GLN A 5 5.10 -14.55 6.11
C GLN A 5 5.83 -14.72 4.76
N SER A 6 5.23 -15.46 3.82
CA SER A 6 5.81 -15.70 2.49
C SER A 6 5.71 -14.49 1.56
N LEU A 7 4.91 -13.47 1.92
CA LEU A 7 4.87 -12.20 1.21
C LEU A 7 6.20 -11.43 1.29
N GLY A 8 7.05 -11.71 2.27
CA GLY A 8 8.41 -11.17 2.35
C GLY A 8 9.46 -11.96 1.55
N GLY A 9 9.05 -12.98 0.78
CA GLY A 9 9.97 -13.86 0.06
C GLY A 9 10.80 -13.14 -1.02
N PRO A 10 12.01 -13.64 -1.34
CA PRO A 10 12.93 -12.95 -2.27
C PRO A 10 12.42 -12.96 -3.73
N VAL A 11 11.69 -14.00 -4.14
CA VAL A 11 11.26 -14.18 -5.53
C VAL A 11 9.92 -13.48 -5.78
N ARG A 12 9.91 -12.52 -6.72
CA ARG A 12 8.71 -11.72 -7.07
C ARG A 12 7.52 -12.58 -7.49
N LEU A 13 7.74 -13.55 -8.39
CA LEU A 13 6.66 -14.43 -8.87
C LEU A 13 6.00 -15.22 -7.74
N ILE A 14 6.80 -15.69 -6.78
CA ILE A 14 6.30 -16.38 -5.59
C ILE A 14 5.45 -15.41 -4.76
N ARG A 15 5.94 -14.19 -4.48
CA ARG A 15 5.15 -13.19 -3.74
C ARG A 15 3.80 -12.90 -4.39
N THR A 16 3.77 -12.73 -5.72
CA THR A 16 2.53 -12.51 -6.46
C THR A 16 1.57 -13.69 -6.33
N ALA A 17 2.05 -14.92 -6.53
CA ALA A 17 1.22 -16.12 -6.38
C ALA A 17 0.69 -16.28 -4.94
N ILE A 18 1.51 -15.95 -3.93
CA ILE A 18 1.10 -15.93 -2.52
C ILE A 18 0.04 -14.86 -2.26
N ALA A 19 0.22 -13.64 -2.77
CA ALA A 19 -0.75 -12.56 -2.64
C ALA A 19 -2.11 -12.97 -3.24
N GLN A 20 -2.10 -13.50 -4.46
CA GLN A 20 -3.30 -14.01 -5.13
C GLN A 20 -3.95 -15.16 -4.36
N SER A 21 -3.16 -16.07 -3.78
CA SER A 21 -3.66 -17.16 -2.95
C SER A 21 -4.32 -16.64 -1.67
N ILE A 22 -3.73 -15.63 -1.03
CA ILE A 22 -4.32 -14.96 0.14
C ILE A 22 -5.66 -14.35 -0.24
N THR A 23 -5.73 -13.60 -1.34
CA THR A 23 -6.97 -13.00 -1.82
C THR A 23 -8.03 -14.04 -2.13
N ALA A 24 -7.67 -15.12 -2.84
CA ALA A 24 -8.60 -16.18 -3.19
C ALA A 24 -9.20 -16.88 -1.95
N VAL A 25 -8.39 -17.10 -0.90
CA VAL A 25 -8.88 -17.66 0.37
C VAL A 25 -9.76 -16.65 1.10
N ALA A 26 -9.34 -15.39 1.15
CA ALA A 26 -10.06 -14.33 1.84
C ALA A 26 -11.47 -14.08 1.27
N GLN A 27 -11.71 -14.33 -0.01
CA GLN A 27 -13.05 -14.26 -0.62
C GLN A 27 -14.09 -15.14 0.07
N TYR A 28 -13.66 -16.24 0.72
CA TYR A 28 -14.56 -17.18 1.39
C TYR A 28 -14.43 -17.12 2.91
N ASP A 29 -13.22 -16.85 3.41
CA ASP A 29 -12.92 -16.96 4.83
C ASP A 29 -12.95 -15.61 5.56
N TRP A 30 -12.81 -14.49 4.86
CA TRP A 30 -12.84 -13.18 5.49
C TRP A 30 -14.26 -12.56 5.39
N PRO A 31 -14.80 -11.96 6.47
CA PRO A 31 -14.18 -11.70 7.77
C PRO A 31 -14.40 -12.79 8.83
N ASP A 32 -15.31 -13.74 8.62
CA ASP A 32 -15.81 -14.60 9.71
C ASP A 32 -14.78 -15.66 10.17
N ASN A 33 -14.12 -16.34 9.23
CA ASN A 33 -13.19 -17.44 9.49
C ASN A 33 -11.72 -17.00 9.52
N TRP A 34 -11.40 -15.83 8.97
CA TRP A 34 -10.05 -15.23 8.99
C TRP A 34 -10.06 -13.76 9.43
N PRO A 35 -10.61 -13.42 10.61
CA PRO A 35 -10.83 -12.03 11.03
C PRO A 35 -9.55 -11.19 11.14
N ASN A 36 -8.41 -11.84 11.40
CA ASN A 36 -7.13 -11.16 11.64
C ASN A 36 -6.39 -10.75 10.36
N LEU A 37 -6.85 -11.15 9.17
CA LEU A 37 -6.14 -10.93 7.89
C LEU A 37 -5.67 -9.47 7.70
N LEU A 38 -6.58 -8.52 7.87
CA LEU A 38 -6.26 -7.10 7.70
C LEU A 38 -5.28 -6.61 8.76
N GLY A 39 -5.48 -7.00 10.02
CA GLY A 39 -4.56 -6.64 11.10
C GLY A 39 -3.15 -7.17 10.84
N GLU A 40 -3.02 -8.39 10.31
CA GLU A 40 -1.74 -8.98 9.95
C GLU A 40 -1.06 -8.26 8.76
N LEU A 41 -1.82 -7.92 7.71
CA LEU A 41 -1.32 -7.16 6.54
C LEU A 41 -0.87 -5.74 6.93
N THR A 42 -1.68 -5.03 7.71
CA THR A 42 -1.35 -3.68 8.21
C THR A 42 -0.14 -3.73 9.12
N ARG A 43 -0.06 -4.69 10.04
CA ARG A 43 1.11 -4.87 10.92
C ARG A 43 2.39 -5.07 10.11
N MET A 44 2.37 -5.85 9.04
CA MET A 44 3.54 -6.02 8.17
C MET A 44 3.98 -4.71 7.51
N LEU A 45 3.03 -3.90 7.01
CA LEU A 45 3.35 -2.59 6.45
C LEU A 45 3.89 -1.62 7.52
N ASP A 46 3.32 -1.66 8.73
CA ASP A 46 3.77 -0.83 9.84
C ASP A 46 5.17 -1.22 10.33
N GLU A 47 5.50 -2.51 10.43
CA GLU A 47 6.85 -2.99 10.74
C GLU A 47 7.85 -2.48 9.71
N VAL A 48 7.51 -2.61 8.43
CA VAL A 48 8.29 -2.06 7.31
C VAL A 48 8.37 -0.55 7.35
N ALA A 49 7.44 0.15 8.01
CA ALA A 49 7.43 1.60 8.18
C ALA A 49 7.98 2.08 9.55
N MET A 50 8.30 1.18 10.49
CA MET A 50 8.99 1.49 11.76
C MET A 50 10.50 1.20 11.71
N GLY A 51 10.93 0.26 10.86
CA GLY A 51 12.33 0.21 10.39
C GLY A 51 13.21 -0.66 11.26
N THR A 52 12.57 -1.51 12.04
CA THR A 52 13.19 -2.43 12.96
C THR A 52 13.54 -3.72 12.22
N ASP A 53 14.82 -4.07 12.21
CA ASP A 53 15.36 -5.40 11.88
C ASP A 53 15.13 -5.96 10.46
N LEU A 54 14.68 -5.16 9.49
CA LEU A 54 14.50 -5.57 8.09
C LEU A 54 15.56 -4.97 7.16
N SER A 55 16.16 -5.80 6.31
CA SER A 55 16.97 -5.30 5.20
C SER A 55 16.13 -4.45 4.23
N PRO A 56 16.74 -3.54 3.45
CA PRO A 56 16.04 -2.78 2.41
C PRO A 56 15.30 -3.68 1.42
N GLU A 57 15.91 -4.82 1.06
CA GLU A 57 15.34 -5.80 0.13
C GLU A 57 14.12 -6.51 0.73
N GLN A 58 14.18 -6.90 2.01
CA GLN A 58 13.04 -7.49 2.72
C GLN A 58 11.91 -6.49 2.89
N SER A 59 12.24 -5.24 3.25
CA SER A 59 11.28 -4.14 3.36
C SER A 59 10.52 -3.95 2.04
N LYS A 60 11.25 -3.90 0.92
CA LYS A 60 10.65 -3.82 -0.42
C LYS A 60 9.79 -5.04 -0.75
N ALA A 61 10.25 -6.24 -0.41
CA ALA A 61 9.53 -7.48 -0.69
C ALA A 61 8.19 -7.53 0.06
N ILE A 62 8.21 -7.26 1.38
CA ILE A 62 7.02 -7.24 2.23
C ILE A 62 6.05 -6.17 1.75
N THR A 63 6.51 -4.94 1.50
CA THR A 63 5.65 -3.86 1.00
C THR A 63 4.95 -4.25 -0.29
N HIS A 64 5.69 -4.78 -1.28
CA HIS A 64 5.09 -5.21 -2.54
C HIS A 64 4.10 -6.36 -2.35
N GLY A 65 4.45 -7.37 -1.55
CA GLY A 65 3.59 -8.53 -1.33
C GLY A 65 2.28 -8.15 -0.61
N ALA A 66 2.39 -7.39 0.48
CA ALA A 66 1.25 -6.93 1.25
C ALA A 66 0.36 -5.99 0.44
N MET A 67 0.95 -5.01 -0.28
CA MET A 67 0.17 -4.11 -1.15
C MET A 67 -0.56 -4.87 -2.25
N GLN A 68 0.06 -5.88 -2.89
CA GLN A 68 -0.60 -6.69 -3.90
C GLN A 68 -1.83 -7.42 -3.32
N ALA A 69 -1.68 -8.09 -2.18
CA ALA A 69 -2.79 -8.78 -1.53
C ALA A 69 -3.93 -7.81 -1.19
N LEU A 70 -3.60 -6.60 -0.71
CA LEU A 70 -4.58 -5.58 -0.35
C LEU A 70 -5.33 -5.01 -1.57
N VAL A 71 -4.63 -4.77 -2.68
CA VAL A 71 -5.26 -4.33 -3.93
C VAL A 71 -6.24 -5.39 -4.44
N ASP A 72 -5.81 -6.65 -4.44
CA ASP A 72 -6.60 -7.75 -4.99
C ASP A 72 -7.84 -8.07 -4.13
N LEU A 73 -7.85 -7.69 -2.85
CA LEU A 73 -9.01 -7.84 -1.96
C LEU A 73 -10.17 -6.90 -2.34
N ASP A 74 -9.89 -5.73 -2.94
CA ASP A 74 -10.89 -4.74 -3.40
C ASP A 74 -12.01 -4.42 -2.39
N ILE A 75 -11.67 -4.36 -1.10
CA ILE A 75 -12.66 -4.14 -0.02
C ILE A 75 -12.67 -2.64 0.33
N PRO A 76 -13.78 -1.93 0.25
CA PRO A 76 -13.78 -0.49 0.50
C PRO A 76 -13.70 -0.11 1.99
N GLN A 77 -14.20 -0.99 2.85
CA GLN A 77 -14.28 -0.77 4.30
C GLN A 77 -12.90 -0.77 4.96
N ILE A 78 -11.88 -1.31 4.28
CA ILE A 78 -10.50 -1.40 4.77
C ILE A 78 -9.70 -0.14 4.41
N THR A 79 -10.21 0.67 3.47
CA THR A 79 -9.57 1.89 2.96
C THR A 79 -9.11 2.83 4.09
N PRO A 80 -9.92 3.17 5.11
CA PRO A 80 -9.49 4.06 6.20
C PRO A 80 -8.38 3.47 7.07
N VAL A 81 -8.32 2.13 7.19
CA VAL A 81 -7.32 1.43 8.03
C VAL A 81 -5.96 1.39 7.34
N LEU A 82 -5.95 1.23 6.00
CA LEU A 82 -4.71 1.10 5.23
C LEU A 82 -4.11 2.45 4.82
N MET A 83 -4.96 3.46 4.61
CA MET A 83 -4.53 4.77 4.11
C MET A 83 -3.37 5.38 4.93
N PRO A 84 -3.35 5.34 6.29
CA PRO A 84 -2.25 5.89 7.07
C PRO A 84 -0.89 5.23 6.76
N SER A 85 -0.84 3.91 6.63
CA SER A 85 0.39 3.17 6.36
C SER A 85 0.87 3.40 4.93
N LEU A 86 -0.04 3.46 3.95
CA LEU A 86 0.27 3.78 2.56
C LEU A 86 0.79 5.21 2.39
N VAL A 87 0.16 6.19 3.05
CA VAL A 87 0.62 7.58 3.06
C VAL A 87 2.00 7.70 3.71
N ARG A 88 2.26 6.96 4.80
CA ARG A 88 3.59 6.95 5.43
C ARG A 88 4.67 6.46 4.47
N ILE A 89 4.40 5.37 3.73
CA ILE A 89 5.31 4.84 2.71
C ILE A 89 5.52 5.86 1.58
N LEU A 90 4.45 6.53 1.15
CA LEU A 90 4.50 7.53 0.09
C LEU A 90 5.37 8.75 0.47
N CYS A 91 5.27 9.21 1.72
CA CYS A 91 5.94 10.42 2.18
C CYS A 91 7.39 10.20 2.65
N ASP A 92 7.78 8.98 3.02
CA ASP A 92 9.14 8.68 3.49
C ASP A 92 10.09 8.35 2.32
N GLY A 93 10.49 9.39 1.58
CA GLY A 93 11.42 9.28 0.44
C GLY A 93 12.86 8.95 0.81
N GLN A 94 13.24 9.08 2.09
CA GLN A 94 14.57 8.68 2.55
C GLN A 94 14.70 7.16 2.66
N ARG A 95 13.57 6.48 2.92
CA ARG A 95 13.56 5.06 3.22
C ARG A 95 12.94 4.19 2.13
N PHE A 96 11.98 4.75 1.40
CA PHE A 96 11.33 4.06 0.29
C PHE A 96 11.77 4.69 -1.04
N GLY A 97 12.39 3.88 -1.90
CA GLY A 97 12.71 4.30 -3.26
C GLY A 97 11.45 4.52 -4.12
N ASP A 98 11.63 5.21 -5.24
CA ASP A 98 10.53 5.70 -6.08
C ASP A 98 9.63 4.59 -6.64
N ALA A 99 10.18 3.41 -6.91
CA ALA A 99 9.38 2.25 -7.35
C ALA A 99 8.36 1.82 -6.28
N THR A 100 8.74 1.82 -5.00
CA THR A 100 7.86 1.45 -3.89
C THR A 100 6.83 2.54 -3.62
N ARG A 101 7.26 3.80 -3.68
CA ARG A 101 6.39 4.98 -3.52
C ARG A 101 5.35 5.06 -4.64
N ARG A 102 5.73 4.79 -5.91
CA ARG A 102 4.80 4.60 -7.04
C ARG A 102 3.73 3.55 -6.77
N ASN A 103 4.15 2.40 -6.25
CA ASN A 103 3.21 1.33 -5.95
C ASN A 103 2.20 1.77 -4.87
N ALA A 104 2.68 2.51 -3.85
CA ALA A 104 1.80 3.10 -2.84
C ALA A 104 0.79 4.08 -3.45
N VAL A 105 1.21 4.93 -4.40
CA VAL A 105 0.29 5.81 -5.16
C VAL A 105 -0.77 4.98 -5.88
N SER A 106 -0.38 3.95 -6.63
CA SER A 106 -1.33 3.10 -7.35
C SER A 106 -2.35 2.44 -6.43
N VAL A 107 -1.92 1.92 -5.27
CA VAL A 107 -2.84 1.35 -4.28
C VAL A 107 -3.78 2.41 -3.72
N ILE A 108 -3.25 3.58 -3.35
CA ILE A 108 -4.06 4.71 -2.86
C ILE A 108 -5.10 5.12 -3.90
N SER A 109 -4.72 5.30 -5.17
CA SER A 109 -5.64 5.67 -6.25
C SER A 109 -6.75 4.64 -6.42
N ASN A 110 -6.43 3.34 -6.37
CA ASN A 110 -7.44 2.27 -6.41
C ASN A 110 -8.42 2.38 -5.23
N LEU A 111 -7.91 2.53 -4.01
CA LEU A 111 -8.76 2.67 -2.81
C LEU A 111 -9.66 3.92 -2.86
N VAL A 112 -9.13 5.05 -3.36
CA VAL A 112 -9.90 6.27 -3.57
C VAL A 112 -11.01 6.04 -4.60
N ASN A 113 -10.70 5.44 -5.74
CA ASN A 113 -11.66 5.13 -6.79
C ASN A 113 -12.77 4.20 -6.29
N THR A 114 -12.41 3.09 -5.62
CA THR A 114 -13.36 2.15 -5.03
C THR A 114 -14.27 2.85 -4.00
N THR A 115 -13.72 3.76 -3.18
CA THR A 115 -14.51 4.51 -2.19
C THR A 115 -15.47 5.51 -2.87
N LEU A 116 -15.01 6.20 -3.92
CA LEU A 116 -15.84 7.11 -4.71
C LEU A 116 -16.99 6.38 -5.40
N SER A 117 -16.75 5.18 -5.93
CA SER A 117 -17.78 4.36 -6.58
C SER A 117 -18.92 3.97 -5.64
N LEU A 118 -18.68 3.88 -4.33
CA LEU A 118 -19.71 3.54 -3.34
C LEU A 118 -20.50 4.76 -2.88
N ASN A 119 -20.03 5.97 -3.19
CA ASN A 119 -20.62 7.23 -2.78
C ASN A 119 -20.79 7.38 -1.25
N ASP A 120 -19.95 6.69 -0.46
CA ASP A 120 -19.93 6.81 1.00
C ASP A 120 -18.99 7.93 1.45
N LYS A 121 -19.58 9.08 1.74
CA LYS A 121 -18.86 10.28 2.20
C LYS A 121 -18.14 10.09 3.53
N SER A 122 -18.60 9.17 4.38
CA SER A 122 -17.97 8.93 5.68
C SER A 122 -16.62 8.21 5.52
N ILE A 123 -16.59 7.16 4.69
CA ILE A 123 -15.38 6.39 4.37
C ILE A 123 -14.40 7.28 3.60
N PHE A 124 -14.88 8.05 2.62
CA PHE A 124 -14.05 8.99 1.88
C PHE A 124 -13.36 10.02 2.78
N ASN A 125 -14.12 10.67 3.68
CA ASN A 125 -13.56 11.67 4.59
C ASN A 125 -12.58 11.06 5.59
N ALA A 126 -12.88 9.88 6.13
CA ALA A 126 -12.01 9.18 7.07
C ALA A 126 -10.68 8.75 6.42
N ALA A 127 -10.71 8.29 5.17
CA ALA A 127 -9.51 7.86 4.47
C ALA A 127 -8.73 9.03 3.86
N VAL A 128 -9.38 9.79 2.96
CA VAL A 128 -8.70 10.81 2.14
C VAL A 128 -8.55 12.12 2.91
N GLY A 129 -9.61 12.55 3.57
CA GLY A 129 -9.66 13.84 4.27
C GLY A 129 -8.68 13.92 5.45
N CYS A 130 -8.55 12.85 6.23
CA CYS A 130 -7.70 12.81 7.42
C CYS A 130 -6.22 12.52 7.11
N HIS A 131 -5.93 11.68 6.10
CA HIS A 131 -4.57 11.16 5.92
C HIS A 131 -3.85 11.72 4.70
N LEU A 132 -4.57 11.99 3.60
CA LEU A 132 -3.94 12.45 2.36
C LEU A 132 -3.70 13.97 2.39
N ARG A 133 -4.64 14.73 2.96
CA ARG A 133 -4.59 16.19 3.04
C ARG A 133 -3.36 16.75 3.79
N PRO A 134 -2.90 16.18 4.92
CA PRO A 134 -1.68 16.64 5.58
C PRO A 134 -0.40 16.45 4.75
N CYS A 135 -0.40 15.46 3.85
CA CYS A 135 0.77 15.02 3.11
C CYS A 135 0.85 15.60 1.69
N ILE A 136 -0.24 16.18 1.19
CA ILE A 136 -0.35 16.72 -0.17
C ILE A 136 0.73 17.78 -0.48
N ASN A 137 1.04 18.66 0.48
CA ASN A 137 2.02 19.71 0.25
C ASN A 137 3.45 19.16 0.13
N SER A 138 3.79 18.14 0.93
CA SER A 138 5.08 17.46 0.84
C SER A 138 5.21 16.64 -0.46
N LEU A 139 4.11 16.07 -0.93
CA LEU A 139 4.03 15.40 -2.23
C LEU A 139 4.25 16.38 -3.39
N ILE A 140 3.53 17.51 -3.39
CA ILE A 140 3.69 18.57 -4.39
C ILE A 140 5.13 19.10 -4.39
N ALA A 141 5.68 19.38 -3.20
CA ALA A 141 7.06 19.85 -3.07
C ALA A 141 8.06 18.86 -3.67
N GLY A 142 7.89 17.55 -3.41
CA GLY A 142 8.74 16.49 -3.96
C GLY A 142 8.62 16.32 -5.48
N LEU A 143 7.44 16.56 -6.06
CA LEU A 143 7.25 16.55 -7.52
C LEU A 143 7.85 17.79 -8.20
N THR A 144 7.92 18.92 -7.48
CA THR A 144 8.49 20.17 -8.02
C THR A 144 10.01 20.29 -7.86
N SER A 145 10.63 19.44 -7.03
CA SER A 145 12.09 19.39 -6.85
C SER A 145 12.71 18.39 -7.84
N THR A 146 12.69 18.70 -9.13
CA THR A 146 13.18 17.79 -10.17
C THR A 146 14.71 17.87 -10.30
N ASP A 147 15.41 16.77 -10.02
CA ASP A 147 16.78 16.52 -10.49
C ASP A 147 16.68 15.28 -11.41
N HIS A 148 16.60 15.53 -12.72
CA HIS A 148 16.12 14.56 -13.71
C HIS A 148 16.88 13.23 -13.72
N SER A 149 16.20 12.17 -13.24
CA SER A 149 16.55 10.78 -13.56
C SER A 149 15.35 10.03 -14.18
N LEU A 150 15.62 9.04 -15.01
CA LEU A 150 14.61 8.28 -15.79
C LEU A 150 13.58 7.56 -14.90
N GLU A 151 13.91 7.28 -13.64
CA GLU A 151 12.99 6.67 -12.69
C GLU A 151 11.94 7.66 -12.15
N GLU A 152 12.23 8.96 -12.10
CA GLU A 152 11.32 9.98 -11.54
C GLU A 152 10.15 10.30 -12.50
N SER A 153 10.41 10.29 -13.81
CA SER A 153 9.40 10.49 -14.87
C SER A 153 8.19 9.56 -14.75
N ALA A 154 8.42 8.29 -14.42
CA ALA A 154 7.34 7.32 -14.25
C ALA A 154 6.66 7.42 -12.87
N PHE A 155 7.26 8.09 -11.87
CA PHE A 155 6.58 8.42 -10.61
C PHE A 155 5.66 9.62 -10.79
N GLU A 156 6.13 10.69 -11.42
CA GLU A 156 5.32 11.86 -11.76
C GLU A 156 4.09 11.47 -12.59
N SER A 157 4.28 10.63 -13.62
CA SER A 157 3.17 10.14 -14.46
C SER A 157 2.11 9.36 -13.67
N ALA A 158 2.47 8.69 -12.58
CA ALA A 158 1.53 7.91 -11.76
C ALA A 158 0.75 8.76 -10.77
N VAL A 159 1.26 9.94 -10.39
CA VAL A 159 0.59 10.88 -9.47
C VAL A 159 -0.34 11.86 -10.21
N ILE A 160 -0.05 12.15 -11.49
CA ILE A 160 -0.79 13.12 -12.30
C ILE A 160 -2.05 12.52 -12.95
N GLN A 161 -2.15 11.19 -13.08
CA GLN A 161 -3.34 10.48 -13.59
C GLN A 161 -4.42 10.28 -12.52
#